data_AF-A0A1Z3HL69-F1
#
_entry.id   AF-A0A1Z3HL69-F1
#
_cell.length_a   1.000
_cell.length_b   1.000
_cell.length_c   1.000
_cell.angle_alpha   90.00
_cell.angle_beta   90.00
_cell.angle_gamma   90.00
#
_symmetry.space_group_name_H-M   'P 1'
#
loop_
_entity.id
_entity.type
_entity.pdbx_description
1 polymer ?
#
loop_
_entity_poly.entity_id
_entity_poly.type
_entity_poly.pdbx_seq_one_letter_code
_entity_poly.pdbx_strand_id
1 'polypeptide(L)'
;MSHFEHYPVRAFIRHKAQVKLAQMLADEAEFDRNLLRDISATLLQPDVSPAVYEPCQSRSQAVAIEERTAAEIADTYCRIQRQLANPLVQQLNQLLKAG
;
A
#
# COMPACT_ATOMS: atom_id res chain seq x y z
N MET A 1 -3.67 -28.58 -22.26
CA MET A 1 -4.68 -28.11 -21.29
C MET A 1 -4.21 -26.77 -20.78
N SER A 2 -5.01 -25.72 -20.93
CA SER A 2 -4.63 -24.35 -20.56
C SER A 2 -4.53 -24.23 -19.04
N HIS A 3 -3.31 -24.15 -18.51
CA HIS A 3 -3.10 -23.72 -17.13
C HIS A 3 -3.52 -22.25 -17.04
N PHE A 4 -4.71 -21.97 -16.50
CA PHE A 4 -5.04 -20.62 -16.11
C PHE A 4 -4.25 -20.30 -14.86
N GLU A 5 -3.06 -19.72 -15.04
CA GLU A 5 -2.27 -19.20 -13.93
C GLU A 5 -2.97 -17.98 -13.35
N HIS A 6 -3.28 -18.04 -12.05
CA HIS A 6 -3.95 -16.95 -11.37
C HIS A 6 -2.90 -16.00 -10.80
N TYR A 7 -2.86 -14.77 -11.27
CA TYR A 7 -1.96 -13.77 -10.71
C TYR A 7 -2.71 -12.75 -9.87
N PRO A 8 -2.14 -12.31 -8.73
CA PRO A 8 -2.62 -11.11 -8.04
C PRO A 8 -2.58 -9.90 -8.96
N VAL A 9 -3.68 -9.15 -9.04
CA VAL A 9 -3.77 -8.02 -9.98
C VAL A 9 -3.41 -6.71 -9.26
N ARG A 10 -2.27 -6.10 -9.63
CA ARG A 10 -1.78 -4.86 -8.99
C ARG A 10 -2.79 -3.70 -9.00
N ALA A 11 -3.59 -3.58 -10.05
CA ALA A 11 -4.65 -2.58 -10.11
C ALA A 11 -5.71 -2.80 -9.01
N PHE A 12 -6.09 -4.05 -8.76
CA PHE A 12 -7.00 -4.40 -7.66
C PHE A 12 -6.35 -4.22 -6.30
N ILE A 13 -5.06 -4.52 -6.14
CA ILE A 13 -4.34 -4.23 -4.89
C ILE A 13 -4.40 -2.74 -4.56
N ARG A 14 -4.09 -1.86 -5.53
CA ARG A 14 -4.14 -0.41 -5.32
C ARG A 14 -5.56 0.09 -5.01
N HIS A 15 -6.56 -0.42 -5.72
CA HIS A 15 -7.96 -0.06 -5.47
C HIS A 15 -8.40 -0.51 -4.07
N LYS A 16 -8.12 -1.76 -3.68
CA LYS A 16 -8.41 -2.29 -2.35
C LYS A 16 -7.70 -1.49 -1.26
N ALA A 17 -6.45 -1.06 -1.48
CA ALA A 17 -5.72 -0.23 -0.54
C ALA A 17 -6.40 1.13 -0.34
N GLN A 18 -6.88 1.77 -1.41
CA GLN A 18 -7.65 3.01 -1.33
C GLN A 18 -8.95 2.84 -0.53
N VAL A 19 -9.70 1.77 -0.80
CA VAL A 19 -10.94 1.46 -0.06
C VAL A 19 -10.66 1.24 1.43
N LYS A 20 -9.65 0.44 1.77
CA LYS A 20 -9.26 0.22 3.17
C LYS A 20 -8.82 1.51 3.84
N LEU A 21 -8.07 2.36 3.13
CA LEU A 21 -7.62 3.63 3.66
C LEU A 21 -8.80 4.59 3.93
N ALA A 22 -9.76 4.69 3.01
CA ALA A 22 -10.97 5.48 3.20
C ALA A 22 -11.76 5.02 4.44
N GLN A 23 -11.89 3.71 4.64
CA GLN A 23 -12.52 3.12 5.82
C GLN A 23 -11.77 3.46 7.12
N MET A 24 -10.43 3.44 7.10
CA MET A 24 -9.61 3.77 8.27
C MET A 24 -9.64 5.25 8.64
N LEU A 25 -9.82 6.13 7.65
CA LEU A 25 -9.82 7.58 7.82
C LEU A 25 -11.23 8.20 7.93
N ALA A 26 -12.26 7.37 8.03
CA ALA A 26 -13.67 7.75 8.17
C ALA A 26 -14.21 8.62 6.99
N ASP A 27 -14.01 8.15 5.75
CA ASP A 27 -14.61 8.61 4.48
C ASP A 27 -14.49 10.11 4.07
N GLU A 28 -14.08 11.02 4.96
CA GLU A 28 -14.00 12.47 4.69
C GLU A 28 -12.57 13.03 4.55
N ALA A 29 -11.54 12.24 4.85
CA ALA A 29 -10.16 12.71 4.72
C ALA A 29 -9.69 12.62 3.26
N GLU A 30 -9.43 13.76 2.62
CA GLU A 30 -8.57 13.82 1.45
C GLU A 30 -7.20 13.23 1.81
N PHE A 31 -6.88 12.05 1.26
CA PHE A 31 -5.58 11.42 1.46
C PHE A 31 -4.60 11.83 0.37
N ASP A 32 -3.33 11.95 0.75
CA ASP A 32 -2.24 12.27 -0.17
C ASP A 32 -2.05 11.12 -1.18
N ARG A 33 -2.54 11.35 -2.39
CA ARG A 33 -2.46 10.39 -3.50
C ARG A 33 -1.03 10.15 -3.98
N ASN A 34 -0.12 11.13 -3.82
CA ASN A 34 1.28 10.96 -4.18
C ASN A 34 1.95 10.01 -3.18
N LEU A 35 1.76 10.25 -1.88
CA LEU A 35 2.29 9.35 -0.85
C LEU A 35 1.76 7.91 -1.02
N LEU A 36 0.46 7.75 -1.26
CA LEU A 36 -0.11 6.42 -1.50
C LEU A 36 0.46 5.75 -2.74
N ARG A 37 0.70 6.51 -3.82
CA ARG A 37 1.35 6.01 -5.04
C ARG A 37 2.77 5.55 -4.76
N ASP A 38 3.53 6.31 -4.00
CA ASP A 38 4.95 6.03 -3.73
C ASP A 38 5.10 4.81 -2.79
N ILE A 39 4.23 4.69 -1.79
CA ILE A 39 4.13 3.47 -0.95
C ILE A 39 3.77 2.26 -1.82
N SER A 40 2.76 2.40 -2.69
CA SER A 40 2.34 1.33 -3.59
C SER A 40 3.47 0.92 -4.54
N ALA A 41 4.24 1.88 -5.05
CA ALA A 41 5.37 1.62 -5.94
C ALA A 41 6.50 0.86 -5.23
N THR A 42 6.74 1.18 -3.96
CA THR A 42 7.75 0.53 -3.12
C THR A 42 7.33 -0.89 -2.72
N LEU A 43 6.11 -1.04 -2.18
CA LEU A 43 5.64 -2.34 -1.70
C LEU A 43 5.34 -3.33 -2.83
N LEU A 44 4.98 -2.85 -4.02
CA LEU A 44 4.77 -3.70 -5.19
C LEU A 44 6.07 -3.97 -5.96
N GLN A 45 7.26 -3.80 -5.40
CA GLN A 45 8.49 -4.27 -6.02
C GLN A 45 8.63 -5.79 -5.89
N PRO A 46 9.25 -6.49 -6.87
CA PRO A 46 9.44 -7.93 -6.83
C PRO A 46 10.18 -8.40 -5.57
N ASP A 47 11.21 -7.67 -5.16
CA ASP A 47 12.04 -8.03 -4.01
C ASP A 47 11.33 -7.80 -2.66
N VAL A 48 10.32 -6.94 -2.65
CA VAL A 48 9.56 -6.60 -1.43
C VAL A 48 8.33 -7.50 -1.29
N SER A 49 7.61 -7.73 -2.39
CA SER A 49 6.39 -8.55 -2.43
C SER A 49 6.46 -9.64 -3.50
N PRO A 50 7.35 -10.65 -3.36
CA PRO A 50 7.54 -11.69 -4.38
C PRO A 50 6.24 -12.45 -4.68
N ALA A 51 5.40 -12.67 -3.66
CA ALA A 51 4.11 -13.35 -3.80
C ALA A 51 3.13 -12.66 -4.78
N VAL A 52 3.29 -11.36 -5.08
CA VAL A 52 2.47 -10.64 -6.08
C VAL A 52 2.88 -11.02 -7.52
N TYR A 53 4.08 -11.58 -7.69
CA TYR A 53 4.70 -11.90 -8.97
C TYR A 53 4.71 -13.40 -9.28
N GLU A 54 4.31 -14.23 -8.31
CA GLU A 54 4.24 -15.67 -8.46
C GLU A 54 2.85 -16.13 -8.93
N PRO A 55 2.78 -17.16 -9.79
CA PRO A 55 1.51 -17.75 -10.17
C PRO A 55 0.86 -18.43 -8.96
N CYS A 56 -0.44 -18.21 -8.79
CA CYS A 56 -1.26 -18.84 -7.78
C CYS A 56 -1.98 -20.06 -8.35
N GLN A 57 -2.17 -21.06 -7.48
CA GLN A 57 -2.89 -22.30 -7.79
C GLN A 57 -4.40 -22.08 -7.91
N SER A 58 -4.91 -20.97 -7.38
CA SER A 58 -6.33 -20.63 -7.41
C SER A 58 -6.57 -19.13 -7.38
N ARG A 59 -7.76 -18.74 -7.85
CA ARG A 59 -8.24 -17.36 -7.72
C ARG A 59 -8.35 -16.92 -6.26
N SER A 60 -8.75 -17.80 -5.34
CA SER A 60 -8.88 -17.45 -3.92
C SER A 60 -7.53 -17.12 -3.28
N GLN A 61 -6.47 -17.82 -3.68
CA GLN A 61 -5.11 -17.52 -3.26
C GLN A 61 -4.65 -16.15 -3.79
N ALA A 62 -4.88 -15.87 -5.07
CA ALA A 62 -4.58 -14.56 -5.64
C ALA A 62 -5.30 -13.42 -4.90
N VAL A 63 -6.60 -13.59 -4.61
CA VAL A 63 -7.40 -12.63 -3.85
C VAL A 63 -6.85 -12.44 -2.42
N ALA A 64 -6.43 -13.51 -1.74
CA ALA A 64 -5.86 -13.41 -0.40
C ALA A 64 -4.54 -12.61 -0.39
N ILE A 65 -3.68 -12.82 -1.40
CA ILE A 65 -2.46 -12.02 -1.57
C ILE A 65 -2.84 -10.56 -1.83
N GLU A 66 -3.81 -10.30 -2.71
CA GLU A 66 -4.27 -8.94 -2.97
C GLU A 66 -4.78 -8.22 -1.71
N GLU A 67 -5.60 -8.89 -0.90
CA GLU A 67 -6.14 -8.33 0.34
C GLU A 67 -5.04 -8.01 1.35
N ARG A 68 -4.08 -8.92 1.52
CA ARG A 68 -2.96 -8.75 2.45
C ARG A 68 -2.08 -7.58 2.02
N THR A 69 -1.66 -7.54 0.75
CA THR A 69 -0.80 -6.45 0.25
C THR A 69 -1.52 -5.11 0.27
N ALA A 70 -2.83 -5.09 -0.01
CA ALA A 70 -3.64 -3.87 0.10
C ALA A 70 -3.72 -3.34 1.54
N ALA A 71 -3.87 -4.24 2.53
CA ALA A 71 -3.87 -3.87 3.93
C ALA A 71 -2.51 -3.28 4.35
N GLU A 72 -1.41 -3.91 3.93
CA GLU A 72 -0.05 -3.43 4.24
C GLU A 72 0.24 -2.03 3.67
N ILE A 73 -0.26 -1.73 2.46
CA ILE A 73 -0.18 -0.38 1.87
C ILE A 73 -0.93 0.63 2.74
N ALA A 74 -2.18 0.32 3.13
CA ALA A 74 -3.01 1.21 3.93
C ALA A 74 -2.41 1.45 5.34
N ASP A 75 -1.95 0.40 6.00
CA ASP A 75 -1.31 0.46 7.31
C ASP A 75 0.00 1.27 7.25
N THR A 76 0.81 1.06 6.20
CA THR A 76 2.04 1.83 5.98
C THR A 76 1.74 3.31 5.80
N TYR A 77 0.71 3.65 5.02
CA TYR A 77 0.27 5.04 4.86
C TYR A 77 -0.11 5.66 6.20
N CYS A 78 -0.99 5.00 6.97
CA CYS A 78 -1.43 5.47 8.29
C CYS A 78 -0.26 5.65 9.26
N ARG A 79 0.71 4.74 9.23
CA ARG A 79 1.94 4.83 10.05
C ARG A 79 2.78 6.04 9.68
N ILE A 80 3.02 6.28 8.38
CA ILE A 80 3.78 7.44 7.91
C ILE A 80 3.06 8.74 8.30
N GLN A 81 1.75 8.82 8.10
CA GLN A 81 0.97 10.01 8.50
C GLN A 81 1.09 10.30 10.00
N ARG A 82 0.97 9.28 10.86
CA ARG A 82 1.17 9.43 12.30
C ARG A 82 2.59 9.88 12.65
N GLN A 83 3.61 9.41 11.93
CA GLN A 83 5.00 9.83 12.12
C GLN A 83 5.22 11.29 11.66
N LEU A 84 4.61 11.72 10.57
CA LEU A 84 4.67 13.12 10.11
C LEU A 84 3.97 14.09 11.07
N ALA A 85 2.98 13.61 11.81
CA ALA A 85 2.35 14.37 12.90
C ALA A 85 3.19 14.40 14.19
N ASN A 86 4.30 13.65 14.27
CA ASN A 86 5.14 13.64 15.46
C ASN A 86 5.94 14.96 15.58
N PRO A 87 5.86 15.68 16.70
CA PRO A 87 6.56 16.95 16.90
C PRO A 87 8.06 16.90 16.67
N LEU A 88 8.73 15.79 17.05
CA LEU A 88 10.16 15.62 16.83
C LEU A 88 10.50 15.47 15.35
N VAL A 89 9.69 14.73 14.59
CA VAL A 89 9.85 14.58 13.14
C VAL A 89 9.63 15.93 12.45
N GLN A 90 8.65 16.72 12.90
CA GLN A 90 8.43 18.06 12.38
C GLN A 90 9.60 19.00 12.65
N GLN A 91 10.16 18.98 13.86
CA GLN A 91 11.36 19.75 14.22
C GLN A 91 12.56 19.35 13.36
N LEU A 92 12.82 18.06 13.20
CA LEU A 92 13.92 17.57 12.34
C LEU A 92 13.72 17.99 10.87
N ASN A 93 12.50 17.85 10.35
CA ASN A 93 12.18 18.27 8.98
C ASN A 93 12.31 19.79 8.77
N GLN A 94 12.07 20.61 9.80
CA GLN A 94 12.29 22.06 9.73
C GLN A 94 13.78 22.39 9.69
N LEU A 95 14.60 21.72 10.50
CA LEU A 95 16.05 21.91 10.50
C LEU A 95 16.69 21.55 9.16
N LEU A 96 16.23 20.48 8.51
CA LEU A 96 16.70 20.05 7.18
C LEU A 96 16.27 20.97 6.03
N LYS A 97 15.21 21.78 6.23
CA LYS A 97 14.75 22.76 5.22
C LYS A 97 15.36 24.15 5.41
N ALA A 98 15.90 24.42 6.58
CA ALA A 98 16.47 25.72 6.96
C ALA A 98 18.00 25.81 6.73
N GLY A 99 18.66 24.70 6.39
CA GLY A 99 20.06 24.64 5.98
C GLY A 99 20.20 24.42 4.48
#